data_AF-A0A2H4S5S6-F1
#
_entry.id   AF-A0A2H4S5S6-F1
#
_cell.length_a   1.000
_cell.length_b   1.000
_cell.length_c   1.000
_cell.angle_alpha   90.00
_cell.angle_beta   90.00
_cell.angle_gamma   90.00
#
_symmetry.space_group_name_H-M   'P 1'
#
loop_
_entity.id
_entity.type
_entity.pdbx_description
1 polymer ?
#
loop_
_entity_poly.entity_id
_entity_poly.type
_entity_poly.pdbx_seq_one_letter_code
_entity_poly.pdbx_strand_id
1 'polypeptide(L)'
;MIPHARRRARDMLWQAQHELWQDGPDFQHVRELGMAALEIFDAEKTAGDGERARDWANACLIVARAHEGLGQWDLAYKYWGWCRGLHPEGWNAELQKRIGDCRKRLDDVDSARRGSASSGYRP
;
A
#
# COMPACT_ATOMS: atom_id res chain seq x y z
N MET A 1 2.81 28.62 -4.64
CA MET A 1 2.87 27.84 -5.90
C MET A 1 2.60 26.35 -5.59
N ILE A 2 1.41 26.01 -5.06
CA ILE A 2 1.16 24.72 -4.36
C ILE A 2 -0.12 23.96 -4.83
N PRO A 3 -1.20 24.58 -5.39
CA PRO A 3 -2.41 23.82 -5.77
C PRO A 3 -2.23 22.75 -6.85
N HIS A 4 -1.19 22.87 -7.68
CA HIS A 4 -0.97 21.97 -8.82
C HIS A 4 -0.33 20.64 -8.42
N ALA A 5 0.47 20.61 -7.35
CA ALA A 5 1.17 19.40 -6.92
C ALA A 5 0.18 18.38 -6.33
N ARG A 6 -0.62 18.81 -5.34
CA ARG A 6 -1.69 17.99 -4.78
C ARG A 6 -2.70 17.47 -5.81
N ARG A 7 -3.11 18.33 -6.76
CA ARG A 7 -4.00 17.92 -7.85
C ARG A 7 -3.36 16.83 -8.69
N ARG A 8 -2.11 17.02 -9.10
CA ARG A 8 -1.35 16.01 -9.85
C ARG A 8 -1.24 14.68 -9.08
N ALA A 9 -1.00 14.73 -7.77
CA ALA A 9 -0.95 13.52 -6.95
C ALA A 9 -2.31 12.79 -6.92
N ARG A 10 -3.43 13.53 -6.82
CA ARG A 10 -4.77 12.94 -6.93
C ARG A 10 -5.03 12.33 -8.31
N ASP A 11 -4.57 12.99 -9.38
CA ASP A 11 -4.69 12.46 -10.74
C ASP A 11 -3.89 11.14 -10.90
N MET A 12 -2.70 11.06 -10.30
CA MET A 12 -1.91 9.81 -10.24
C MET A 12 -2.66 8.70 -9.49
N LEU A 13 -3.26 9.01 -8.33
CA LEU A 13 -4.06 8.03 -7.59
C LEU A 13 -5.28 7.57 -8.38
N TRP A 14 -5.95 8.47 -9.10
CA TRP A 14 -7.08 8.13 -9.96
C TRP A 14 -6.67 7.18 -11.08
N GLN A 15 -5.53 7.44 -11.75
CA GLN A 15 -4.98 6.55 -12.77
C GLN A 15 -4.64 5.17 -12.20
N ALA A 16 -3.97 5.13 -11.04
CA ALA A 16 -3.61 3.89 -10.37
C ALA A 16 -4.84 3.07 -9.96
N GLN A 17 -5.90 3.74 -9.50
CA GLN A 17 -7.16 3.08 -9.15
C GLN A 17 -7.87 2.51 -10.37
N HIS A 18 -7.87 3.23 -11.49
CA HIS A 18 -8.43 2.73 -12.74
C HIS A 18 -7.68 1.51 -13.28
N GLU A 19 -6.34 1.52 -13.17
CA GLU A 19 -5.48 0.38 -13.52
C GLU A 19 -5.79 -0.85 -12.65
N LEU A 20 -6.00 -0.67 -11.34
CA LEU A 20 -6.39 -1.76 -10.42
C LEU A 20 -7.71 -2.46 -10.79
N TRP A 21 -8.56 -1.85 -11.62
CA TRP A 21 -9.83 -2.44 -12.07
C TRP A 21 -9.73 -3.14 -13.43
N GLN A 22 -8.56 -3.17 -14.07
CA GLN A 22 -8.35 -3.90 -15.32
C GLN A 22 -8.26 -5.41 -15.09
N ASP A 23 -8.58 -6.19 -16.12
CA ASP A 23 -8.35 -7.64 -16.15
C ASP A 23 -6.85 -7.90 -16.37
N GLY A 24 -6.14 -8.05 -15.25
CA GLY A 24 -4.68 -8.20 -15.20
C GLY A 24 -3.94 -6.86 -14.98
N PRO A 25 -4.10 -6.23 -13.80
CA PRO A 25 -3.49 -4.92 -13.53
C PRO A 25 -1.96 -4.95 -13.60
N ASP A 26 -1.35 -3.90 -14.16
CA ASP A 26 0.08 -3.66 -13.99
C ASP A 26 0.38 -3.14 -12.58
N PHE A 27 0.54 -4.07 -11.63
CA PHE A 27 0.82 -3.73 -10.24
C PHE A 27 2.14 -2.96 -10.05
N GLN A 28 3.10 -3.08 -10.97
CA GLN A 28 4.32 -2.29 -10.92
C GLN A 28 4.00 -0.82 -11.22
N HIS A 29 3.24 -0.55 -12.27
CA HIS A 29 2.81 0.79 -12.64
C HIS A 29 1.94 1.43 -11.54
N VAL A 30 0.98 0.67 -10.98
CA VAL A 30 0.14 1.12 -9.85
C VAL A 30 1.01 1.53 -8.65
N ARG A 31 2.05 0.73 -8.33
CA ARG A 31 2.97 1.03 -7.23
C ARG A 31 3.71 2.35 -7.48
N GLU A 32 4.22 2.55 -8.69
CA GLU A 32 4.99 3.74 -9.05
C GLU A 32 4.14 5.02 -8.93
N LEU A 33 2.90 5.00 -9.44
CA LEU A 33 1.96 6.11 -9.30
C LEU A 33 1.61 6.40 -7.83
N GLY A 34 1.32 5.35 -7.05
CA GLY A 34 0.98 5.49 -5.64
C GLY A 34 2.13 6.05 -4.80
N MET A 35 3.36 5.60 -5.04
CA MET A 35 4.55 6.09 -4.35
C MET A 35 4.88 7.54 -4.73
N ALA A 36 4.79 7.90 -6.01
CA ALA A 36 4.99 9.28 -6.45
C ALA A 36 3.97 10.25 -5.82
N ALA A 37 2.70 9.82 -5.69
CA ALA A 37 1.68 10.61 -5.01
C ALA A 37 2.00 10.78 -3.51
N LEU A 38 2.46 9.73 -2.82
CA LEU A 38 2.87 9.81 -1.42
C LEU A 38 4.01 10.82 -1.20
N GLU A 39 5.02 10.82 -2.07
CA GLU A 39 6.14 11.78 -1.98
C GLU A 39 5.66 13.22 -2.07
N ILE A 40 4.73 13.50 -3.00
CA ILE A 40 4.13 14.84 -3.14
C ILE A 40 3.38 15.22 -1.86
N PHE A 41 2.55 14.32 -1.31
CA PHE A 41 1.79 14.63 -0.12
C PHE A 41 2.66 14.71 1.16
N ASP A 42 3.83 14.07 1.21
CA ASP A 42 4.79 14.21 2.32
C ASP A 42 5.54 15.54 2.27
N ALA A 43 5.88 16.00 1.06
CA ALA A 43 6.48 17.32 0.85
C ALA A 43 5.55 18.48 1.27
N GLU A 44 4.22 18.32 1.16
CA GLU A 44 3.22 19.34 1.54
C GLU A 44 2.96 19.43 3.06
N LYS A 45 3.99 19.25 3.91
CA LYS A 45 3.90 19.08 5.38
C LYS A 45 3.25 20.21 6.21
N THR A 46 2.63 21.22 5.58
CA THR A 46 2.20 22.49 6.20
C THR A 46 0.71 22.88 6.03
N ALA A 47 -0.24 21.96 5.82
CA ALA A 47 -1.67 22.35 5.76
C ALA A 47 -2.69 21.30 6.31
N GLY A 48 -3.44 21.70 7.34
CA GLY A 48 -4.81 21.30 7.74
C GLY A 48 -5.22 19.81 7.71
N ASP A 49 -5.45 19.24 8.90
CA ASP A 49 -5.38 17.80 9.25
C ASP A 49 -6.47 16.83 8.76
N GLY A 50 -7.51 17.27 8.04
CA GLY A 50 -8.60 16.36 7.62
C GLY A 50 -8.46 15.77 6.21
N GLU A 51 -8.40 16.65 5.21
CA GLU A 51 -8.35 16.26 3.79
C GLU A 51 -7.02 15.58 3.42
N ARG A 52 -5.94 15.94 4.12
CA ARG A 52 -4.62 15.33 3.97
C ARG A 52 -4.60 13.87 4.44
N ALA A 53 -5.21 13.59 5.58
CA ALA A 53 -5.26 12.22 6.11
C ALA A 53 -5.98 11.28 5.13
N ARG A 54 -7.02 11.78 4.44
CA ARG A 54 -7.73 11.03 3.39
C ARG A 54 -6.88 10.81 2.14
N ASP A 55 -6.22 11.85 1.63
CA ASP A 55 -5.33 11.73 0.46
C ASP A 55 -4.19 10.72 0.73
N TRP A 56 -3.57 10.81 1.92
CA TRP A 56 -2.55 9.87 2.37
C TRP A 56 -3.09 8.45 2.53
N ALA A 57 -4.24 8.28 3.17
CA ALA A 57 -4.84 6.96 3.34
C ALA A 57 -5.16 6.31 1.98
N ASN A 58 -5.68 7.07 1.02
CA ASN A 58 -5.95 6.57 -0.32
C ASN A 58 -4.66 6.13 -1.04
N ALA A 59 -3.61 6.95 -0.94
CA ALA A 59 -2.31 6.62 -1.50
C ALA A 59 -1.71 5.35 -0.85
N CYS A 60 -1.78 5.24 0.48
CA CYS A 60 -1.36 4.03 1.20
C CYS A 60 -2.17 2.79 0.77
N LEU A 61 -3.47 2.94 0.55
CA LEU A 61 -4.34 1.84 0.09
C LEU A 61 -3.93 1.35 -1.30
N ILE A 62 -3.69 2.27 -2.24
CA ILE A 62 -3.25 1.94 -3.60
C ILE A 62 -1.89 1.22 -3.57
N VAL A 63 -0.94 1.75 -2.79
CA VAL A 63 0.40 1.14 -2.65
C VAL A 63 0.32 -0.23 -1.98
N ALA A 64 -0.52 -0.40 -0.95
CA ALA A 64 -0.74 -1.69 -0.32
C ALA A 64 -1.26 -2.73 -1.32
N ARG A 65 -2.28 -2.37 -2.11
CA ARG A 65 -2.86 -3.23 -3.17
C ARG A 65 -1.83 -3.60 -4.23
N ALA A 66 -0.99 -2.65 -4.65
CA ALA A 66 0.07 -2.90 -5.60
C ALA A 66 1.10 -3.91 -5.05
N HIS A 67 1.52 -3.74 -3.80
CA HIS A 67 2.43 -4.69 -3.14
C HIS A 67 1.82 -6.08 -2.97
N GLU A 68 0.53 -6.20 -2.66
CA GLU A 68 -0.16 -7.49 -2.65
C GLU A 68 -0.08 -8.18 -4.02
N GLY A 69 -0.41 -7.45 -5.10
CA GLY A 69 -0.36 -7.99 -6.46
C GLY A 69 1.04 -8.43 -6.89
N LEU A 70 2.08 -7.75 -6.38
CA LEU A 70 3.48 -8.12 -6.58
C LEU A 70 4.00 -9.20 -5.62
N GLY A 71 3.17 -9.68 -4.68
CA GLY A 71 3.57 -10.66 -3.66
C GLY A 71 4.56 -10.12 -2.62
N GLN A 72 4.67 -8.80 -2.48
CA GLN A 72 5.55 -8.11 -1.55
C GLN A 72 4.85 -7.93 -0.19
N TRP A 73 4.59 -9.05 0.50
CA TRP A 73 3.68 -9.12 1.65
C TRP A 73 4.09 -8.27 2.86
N ASP A 74 5.39 -8.10 3.11
CA ASP A 74 5.92 -7.23 4.17
C ASP A 74 5.48 -5.76 3.95
N LEU A 75 5.73 -5.25 2.75
CA LEU A 75 5.39 -3.89 2.38
C LEU A 75 3.86 -3.72 2.33
N ALA A 76 3.14 -4.67 1.74
CA ALA A 76 1.68 -4.66 1.72
C ALA A 76 1.10 -4.53 3.14
N TYR A 77 1.56 -5.36 4.09
CA TYR A 77 1.12 -5.30 5.48
C TYR A 77 1.40 -3.94 6.13
N LYS A 78 2.58 -3.38 5.90
CA LYS A 78 2.98 -2.07 6.42
C LYS A 78 2.07 -0.95 5.91
N TYR A 79 1.82 -0.88 4.60
CA TYR A 79 0.99 0.15 3.99
C TYR A 79 -0.50 0.00 4.36
N TRP A 80 -1.00 -1.23 4.52
CA TRP A 80 -2.34 -1.45 5.10
C TRP A 80 -2.45 -0.91 6.52
N GLY A 81 -1.42 -1.13 7.35
CA GLY A 81 -1.36 -0.58 8.70
C GLY A 81 -1.39 0.95 8.73
N TRP A 82 -0.63 1.60 7.84
CA TRP A 82 -0.64 3.06 7.70
C TRP A 82 -1.99 3.60 7.23
N CYS A 83 -2.59 2.98 6.21
CA CYS A 83 -3.93 3.33 5.73
C CYS A 83 -4.96 3.29 6.87
N ARG A 84 -4.94 2.22 7.69
CA ARG A 84 -5.84 2.07 8.84
C ARG A 84 -5.65 3.17 9.87
N GLY A 85 -4.41 3.55 10.17
CA GLY A 85 -4.11 4.61 11.14
C GLY A 85 -4.54 6.01 10.66
N LEU A 86 -4.44 6.26 9.36
CA LEU A 86 -4.76 7.55 8.74
C LEU A 86 -6.25 7.76 8.49
N HIS A 87 -7.00 6.70 8.22
CA HIS A 87 -8.43 6.79 7.96
C HIS A 87 -9.21 5.63 8.60
N PRO A 88 -9.33 5.63 9.94
CA PRO A 88 -9.99 4.54 10.66
C PRO A 88 -11.48 4.45 10.38
N GLU A 89 -12.14 5.58 10.08
CA GLU A 89 -13.59 5.63 9.79
C GLU A 89 -13.99 4.83 8.55
N GLY A 90 -13.09 4.70 7.57
CA GLY A 90 -13.32 3.91 6.36
C GLY A 90 -12.93 2.43 6.50
N TRP A 91 -12.46 1.99 7.68
CA TRP A 91 -11.94 0.65 7.87
C TRP A 91 -13.06 -0.37 8.14
N ASN A 92 -13.36 -1.20 7.15
CA ASN A 92 -14.42 -2.20 7.23
C ASN A 92 -13.88 -3.63 7.42
N ALA A 93 -14.80 -4.60 7.55
CA ALA A 93 -14.44 -6.01 7.77
C ALA A 93 -13.64 -6.62 6.61
N GLU A 94 -13.85 -6.18 5.37
CA GLU A 94 -13.10 -6.66 4.21
C GLU A 94 -11.64 -6.20 4.27
N LEU A 95 -11.40 -4.92 4.57
CA LEU A 95 -10.07 -4.37 4.75
C LEU A 95 -9.35 -5.03 5.94
N GLN A 96 -10.09 -5.28 7.03
CA GLN A 96 -9.57 -6.01 8.18
C GLN A 96 -9.19 -7.46 7.85
N LYS A 97 -9.93 -8.13 6.97
CA LYS A 97 -9.58 -9.47 6.48
C LYS A 97 -8.30 -9.43 5.64
N ARG A 98 -8.18 -8.47 4.72
CA ARG A 98 -7.02 -8.31 3.83
C ARG A 98 -5.70 -8.10 4.56
N ILE A 99 -5.69 -7.23 5.59
CA ILE A 99 -4.49 -7.06 6.41
C ILE A 99 -4.12 -8.36 7.18
N GLY A 100 -5.12 -9.14 7.59
CA GLY A 100 -4.92 -10.47 8.19
C GLY A 100 -4.34 -11.49 7.20
N ASP A 101 -4.84 -11.49 5.96
CA ASP A 101 -4.31 -12.35 4.89
C ASP A 101 -2.86 -12.00 4.55
N CYS A 102 -2.53 -10.70 4.49
CA CYS A 102 -1.14 -10.24 4.32
C CYS A 102 -0.24 -10.73 5.46
N ARG A 103 -0.70 -10.63 6.71
CA ARG A 103 0.05 -11.11 7.88
C ARG A 103 0.32 -12.61 7.78
N LYS A 104 -0.70 -13.40 7.46
CA LYS A 104 -0.56 -14.85 7.30
C LYS A 104 0.45 -15.20 6.22
N ARG A 105 0.38 -14.54 5.06
CA ARG A 105 1.35 -14.75 3.97
C ARG A 105 2.78 -14.40 4.37
N LEU A 106 2.95 -13.35 5.17
CA LEU A 106 4.26 -12.98 5.72
C LEU A 106 4.80 -14.08 6.66
N ASP A 107 3.96 -14.57 7.58
CA ASP A 107 4.32 -15.66 8.50
C ASP A 107 4.64 -16.96 7.76
N ASP A 108 3.92 -17.28 6.67
CA ASP A 108 4.18 -18.42 5.80
C ASP A 108 5.55 -18.30 5.09
N VAL A 109 5.86 -17.12 4.53
CA VAL A 109 7.16 -16.84 3.88
C VAL A 109 8.31 -16.96 4.88
N ASP A 110 8.16 -16.42 6.08
CA ASP A 110 9.18 -16.50 7.13
C ASP A 110 9.38 -17.93 7.63
N SER A 111 8.29 -18.69 7.77
CA SER A 111 8.34 -20.11 8.14
C SER A 111 9.06 -20.94 7.07
N ALA A 112 8.77 -20.69 5.79
CA ALA A 112 9.45 -21.36 4.67
C ALA A 112 10.95 -21.04 4.63
N ARG A 113 11.34 -19.78 4.88
CA ARG A 113 12.74 -19.37 4.99
C ARG A 113 13.47 -20.10 6.11
N ARG A 114 12.87 -20.19 7.30
CA ARG A 114 13.44 -20.91 8.45
C ARG A 114 13.53 -22.42 8.20
N GLY A 115 12.50 -23.03 7.62
CA GLY A 115 12.50 -24.45 7.28
C GLY A 115 13.56 -24.82 6.23
N SER A 116 13.83 -23.91 5.28
CA SER A 116 14.86 -24.10 4.26
C SER A 116 16.28 -23.96 4.82
N ALA A 117 16.48 -23.09 5.82
CA ALA A 117 17.77 -22.93 6.51
C ALA A 117 18.15 -24.17 7.35
N SER A 118 17.16 -24.91 7.86
CA SER A 118 17.37 -26.12 8.67
C SER A 118 17.74 -27.38 7.86
N SER A 119 17.56 -27.36 6.53
CA SER A 119 17.84 -28.51 5.64
C SER A 119 19.31 -28.60 5.20
N GLY A 120 20.16 -27.64 5.59
CA GLY A 120 21.58 -27.56 5.21
C GLY A 120 22.55 -28.31 6.12
N TYR A 121 22.11 -28.92 7.23
CA TYR A 121 23.00 -29.68 8.11
C TYR A 121 23.04 -31.15 7.67
N ARG A 122 24.08 -31.54 6.94
CA ARG A 122 24.50 -32.95 6.82
C ARG A 122 25.72 -33.17 7.73
N PRO A 123 25.72 -34.26 8.53
CA PRO A 123 26.80 -34.61 9.46
C PRO A 123 28.11 -34.95 8.75
#